data_AF-F9VP15-F1
#
_entry.id   AF-F9VP15-F1
#
_cell.length_a   1.000
_cell.length_b   1.000
_cell.length_c   1.000
_cell.angle_alpha   90.00
_cell.angle_beta   90.00
_cell.angle_gamma   90.00
#
_symmetry.space_group_name_H-M   'P 1'
#
loop_
_entity.id
_entity.type
_entity.pdbx_description
1 polymer ?
#
loop_
_entity_poly.entity_id
_entity_poly.type
_entity_poly.pdbx_seq_one_letter_code
_entity_poly.pdbx_strand_id
1 'polypeptide(L)' 'MQAQKQVNSNGLLEIIKAIYYISEAMKVAESYDPKAFELLTEAKDSLVDYLISQVRKDE' A
#
# COMPACT_ATOMS: atom_id res chain seq x y z
N MET A 1 17.95 17.64 17.74
CA MET A 1 18.38 16.73 16.66
C MET A 1 17.12 16.00 16.18
N GLN A 2 16.52 16.45 15.08
CA GLN A 2 15.40 15.72 14.47
C GLN A 2 15.98 14.45 13.86
N ALA A 3 15.55 13.30 14.36
CA ALA A 3 15.91 12.02 13.78
C ALA A 3 15.27 11.95 12.40
N GLN A 4 16.06 12.22 11.36
CA GLN A 4 15.69 11.92 9.99
C GLN A 4 15.36 10.43 9.97
N LYS A 5 14.07 10.10 9.95
CA LYS A 5 13.60 8.72 10.03
C LYS A 5 13.96 8.11 8.69
N GLN A 6 15.12 7.46 8.62
CA GLN A 6 15.58 6.79 7.42
C GLN A 6 14.49 5.80 7.01
N VAL A 7 13.70 6.16 6.00
CA VAL A 7 12.70 5.26 5.43
C VAL A 7 13.50 4.10 4.87
N ASN A 8 13.43 2.95 5.54
CA ASN A 8 14.16 1.76 5.13
C ASN A 8 13.71 1.42 3.71
N SER A 9 14.58 1.63 2.72
CA SER A 9 14.25 1.48 1.30
C SER A 9 13.76 0.07 0.97
N ASN A 10 14.16 -0.93 1.75
CA ASN A 10 13.66 -2.30 1.63
C ASN A 10 12.18 -2.41 2.04
N GLY A 11 11.79 -1.75 3.14
CA GLY A 11 10.39 -1.72 3.59
C GLY A 11 9.49 -0.96 2.61
N LEU A 12 10.00 0.11 2.00
CA LEU A 12 9.28 0.84 0.95
C LEU A 12 9.02 -0.05 -0.28
N LEU A 13 10.05 -0.78 -0.72
CA LEU A 13 9.94 -1.70 -1.85
C LEU A 13 8.96 -2.85 -1.59
N GLU A 14 8.95 -3.39 -0.37
CA GLU A 14 8.01 -4.44 0.03
C GLU A 14 6.56 -3.95 -0.02
N ILE A 15 6.29 -2.72 0.42
CA ILE A 15 4.95 -2.13 0.35
C ILE A 15 4.50 -1.90 -1.09
N ILE A 16 5.40 -1.40 -1.96
CA ILE A 16 5.10 -1.23 -3.39
C ILE A 16 4.80 -2.60 -4.03
N LYS A 17 5.55 -3.64 -3.71
CA LYS A 17 5.27 -5.00 -4.17
C LYS A 17 3.93 -5.52 -3.68
N ALA A 18 3.57 -5.27 -2.42
CA ALA A 18 2.28 -5.65 -1.88
C ALA A 18 1.12 -4.97 -2.62
N ILE A 19 1.22 -3.66 -2.88
CA ILE A 19 0.24 -2.90 -3.67
C ILE A 19 0.10 -3.47 -5.09
N TYR A 20 1.21 -3.84 -5.72
CA TYR A 20 1.21 -4.49 -7.04
C TYR A 20 0.43 -5.82 -7.01
N TYR A 21 0.74 -6.71 -6.07
CA TYR A 21 0.05 -8.01 -5.98
C TYR A 21 -1.43 -7.88 -5.62
N ILE A 22 -1.79 -6.92 -4.76
CA ILE A 22 -3.20 -6.62 -4.49
C ILE A 22 -3.91 -6.17 -5.77
N SER A 23 -3.28 -5.31 -6.58
CA SER A 23 -3.84 -4.86 -7.85
C SER A 23 -4.04 -6.00 -8.84
N GLU A 24 -3.12 -6.97 -8.91
CA GLU A 24 -3.31 -8.18 -9.73
C GLU A 24 -4.44 -9.06 -9.20
N ALA A 25 -4.56 -9.22 -7.88
CA ALA A 25 -5.67 -9.97 -7.27
C ALA A 25 -7.04 -9.32 -7.53
N MET A 26 -7.11 -7.98 -7.49
CA MET A 26 -8.34 -7.23 -7.76
C MET A 26 -8.87 -7.48 -9.18
N LYS A 27 -8.00 -7.54 -10.19
CA LYS A 27 -8.41 -7.83 -11.59
C LYS A 27 -9.14 -9.16 -11.73
N VAL A 28 -8.78 -10.14 -10.90
CA VAL A 28 -9.48 -11.42 -10.84
C VAL A 28 -10.76 -11.24 -10.03
N ALA A 29 -10.65 -10.76 -8.79
CA ALA A 29 -11.76 -10.67 -7.84
C ALA A 29 -12.97 -9.86 -8.34
N GLU A 30 -12.74 -8.79 -9.12
CA GLU A 30 -13.79 -7.94 -9.69
C GLU A 30 -14.89 -8.74 -10.42
N SER A 31 -14.50 -9.85 -11.05
CA SER A 31 -15.40 -10.70 -11.84
C SER A 31 -16.01 -11.88 -11.08
N TYR A 32 -15.50 -12.22 -9.88
CA TYR A 32 -15.89 -13.44 -9.14
C TYR A 32 -16.52 -13.17 -7.77
N ASP A 33 -16.03 -12.17 -7.03
CA ASP A 33 -16.47 -11.90 -5.66
C ASP A 33 -16.37 -10.40 -5.34
N PRO A 34 -17.50 -9.67 -5.35
CA PRO A 34 -17.54 -8.26 -5.00
C PRO A 34 -17.01 -7.95 -3.59
N LYS A 35 -17.19 -8.87 -2.62
CA LYS A 35 -16.71 -8.65 -1.25
C LYS A 35 -15.20 -8.81 -1.16
N ALA A 36 -14.63 -9.77 -1.88
CA ALA A 36 -13.19 -9.90 -1.99
C ALA A 36 -12.57 -8.66 -2.67
N PHE A 37 -13.22 -8.13 -3.71
CA PHE A 37 -12.78 -6.90 -4.38
C PHE A 37 -12.79 -5.67 -3.44
N GLU A 38 -13.84 -5.50 -2.65
CA GLU A 38 -13.94 -4.43 -1.64
C GLU A 38 -12.80 -4.53 -0.60
N LEU A 39 -12.57 -5.71 -0.03
CA LEU A 39 -11.50 -5.92 0.97
C LEU A 39 -10.10 -5.66 0.38
N LEU A 40 -9.86 -6.06 -0.86
CA LEU A 40 -8.60 -5.78 -1.56
C LEU A 40 -8.43 -4.28 -1.83
N THR A 41 -9.52 -3.57 -2.13
CA THR A 41 -9.51 -2.12 -2.30
C THR A 41 -9.11 -1.42 -1.00
N GLU A 42 -9.75 -1.79 0.12
CA GLU A 42 -9.42 -1.25 1.45
C GLU A 42 -7.96 -1.51 1.83
N ALA A 43 -7.45 -2.72 1.57
CA ALA A 43 -6.07 -3.07 1.86
C ALA A 43 -5.07 -2.23 1.03
N LYS A 44 -5.35 -2.04 -0.27
CA LYS A 44 -4.53 -1.20 -1.15
C LYS A 44 -4.51 0.25 -0.65
N ASP A 45 -5.67 0.81 -0.34
CA ASP A 45 -5.80 2.21 0.06
C ASP A 45 -5.08 2.47 1.39
N SER A 46 -5.17 1.55 2.36
CA SER A 46 -4.42 1.64 3.62
C SER A 46 -2.90 1.66 3.42
N LEU A 47 -2.38 0.86 2.47
CA LEU A 47 -0.94 0.87 2.15
C LEU A 47 -0.52 2.16 1.44
N VAL A 48 -1.36 2.70 0.55
CA VAL A 48 -1.12 3.99 -0.11
C VAL A 48 -1.09 5.12 0.91
N ASP A 49 -2.04 5.16 1.85
CA ASP A 49 -2.07 6.13 2.93
C ASP A 49 -0.83 6.05 3.82
N TYR A 50 -0.38 4.82 4.13
CA TYR A 50 0.86 4.62 4.85
C TYR A 50 2.05 5.22 4.08
N LEU A 51 2.16 5.00 2.77
CA LEU A 51 3.21 5.57 1.93
C LEU A 51 3.18 7.10 1.93
N ILE A 52 2.00 7.70 1.74
CA ILE A 52 1.81 9.15 1.79
C ILE A 52 2.24 9.71 3.15
N SER A 53 1.92 9.00 4.25
CA SER A 53 2.30 9.42 5.60
C SER A 53 3.81 9.39 5.86
N GLN A 54 4.58 8.60 5.11
CA GLN A 54 6.04 8.63 5.19
C GLN A 54 6.62 9.88 4.53
N VAL A 55 5.97 10.40 3.48
CA VAL A 55 6.44 11.60 2.76
C VAL A 55 5.98 12.89 3.45
N ARG A 56 4.75 12.91 4.00
CA ARG A 56 4.20 14.11 4.67
C ARG A 56 4.79 14.43 6.04
N LYS A 57 5.59 13.54 6.64
CA LYS A 57 6.26 13.79 7.93
C LYS A 57 7.55 14.61 7.81
N ASP A 58 7.94 14.94 6.58
CA ASP A 58 9.16 15.68 6.28
C ASP A 58 8.93 17.19 6.02
N GLU A 59 7.71 17.72 6.26
CA GLU A 59 7.38 19.17 6.27
C GLU A 59 7.10 19.66 7.71
#